data_AF-A0A8J7CZU1-F1
#
_entry.id   AF-A0A8J7CZU1-F1
#
_cell.length_a   1.000
_cell.length_b   1.000
_cell.length_c   1.000
_cell.angle_alpha   90.00
_cell.angle_beta   90.00
_cell.angle_gamma   90.00
#
_symmetry.space_group_name_H-M   'P 1'
#
loop_
_entity.id
_entity.type
_entity.pdbx_description
1 polymer ?
#
loop_
_entity_poly.entity_id
_entity_poly.type
_entity_poly.pdbx_seq_one_letter_code
_entity_poly.pdbx_strand_id
1 'polypeptide(L)'
;MDEQLKKLIDEVCCYPDPSPARQKALNRLLVLIQQLPGIYKSGHQDYLEALNLTWEWVSRKICAFEARSRSDSEGVSPSLQQSLVIWINGFLKWRIKDLYISDSNYTISLDRLTRNDEGDETSLLNILPDRHSQSITLDLLDIKIAQIQENQRQCLGKRIWQYIEQDEEGKLTASHLRKKPECHCQLLAMRLLVENPPHKISDIARDLNISNQTLYSHWKKNCLPLLREIGINFGYDQ
;
A
#
# COMPACT_ATOMS: atom_id res chain seq x y z
N MET A 1 -15.48 26.26 -9.03
CA MET A 1 -15.15 25.21 -8.02
C MET A 1 -16.36 24.84 -7.18
N ASP A 2 -17.11 25.81 -6.62
CA ASP A 2 -18.29 25.52 -5.80
C ASP A 2 -19.40 24.75 -6.54
N GLU A 3 -19.69 25.08 -7.79
CA GLU A 3 -20.70 24.33 -8.59
C GLU A 3 -20.30 22.88 -8.84
N GLN A 4 -19.01 22.63 -9.10
CA GLN A 4 -18.48 21.27 -9.29
C GLN A 4 -18.52 20.48 -7.99
N LEU A 5 -18.19 21.12 -6.87
CA LEU A 5 -18.28 20.52 -5.53
C LEU A 5 -19.73 20.17 -5.18
N LYS A 6 -20.68 21.07 -5.45
CA LYS A 6 -22.12 20.85 -5.25
C LYS A 6 -22.62 19.66 -6.05
N LYS A 7 -22.31 19.62 -7.36
CA LYS A 7 -22.70 18.52 -8.26
C LYS A 7 -22.20 17.17 -7.77
N LEU A 8 -20.97 17.11 -7.23
CA LEU A 8 -20.40 15.87 -6.72
C LEU A 8 -21.00 15.44 -5.38
N ILE A 9 -21.35 16.38 -4.51
CA ILE A 9 -22.10 16.08 -3.29
C ILE A 9 -23.47 15.52 -3.65
N ASP A 10 -24.19 16.16 -4.57
CA ASP A 10 -25.50 15.70 -5.06
C ASP A 10 -25.39 14.30 -5.68
N GLU A 11 -24.37 14.06 -6.52
CA GLU A 11 -24.11 12.73 -7.13
C GLU A 11 -23.85 11.64 -6.08
N VAL A 12 -23.11 11.95 -5.01
CA VAL A 12 -22.86 11.01 -3.90
C VAL A 12 -24.16 10.70 -3.14
N CYS A 13 -25.05 11.67 -2.98
CA CYS A 13 -26.27 11.52 -2.19
C CYS A 13 -27.43 10.90 -2.95
N CYS A 14 -27.37 10.89 -4.29
CA CYS A 14 -28.32 10.16 -5.14
C CYS A 14 -28.20 8.63 -5.02
N TYR A 15 -27.05 8.10 -4.57
CA TYR A 15 -26.84 6.66 -4.46
C TYR A 15 -26.96 6.17 -3.00
N PRO A 16 -27.72 5.08 -2.73
CA PRO A 16 -27.81 4.49 -1.40
C PRO A 16 -26.49 3.83 -0.97
N ASP A 17 -26.23 3.82 0.34
CA ASP A 17 -25.10 3.10 0.94
C ASP A 17 -25.53 1.67 1.31
N PRO A 18 -24.84 0.60 0.91
CA PRO A 18 -23.62 0.52 0.09
C PRO A 18 -23.89 0.29 -1.41
N SER A 19 -23.35 1.16 -2.28
CA SER A 19 -23.36 0.98 -3.73
C SER A 19 -21.97 1.28 -4.33
N PRO A 20 -21.49 0.48 -5.30
CA PRO A 20 -20.22 0.73 -5.98
C PRO A 20 -20.21 2.07 -6.73
N ALA A 21 -21.38 2.52 -7.21
CA ALA A 21 -21.54 3.83 -7.85
C ALA A 21 -21.30 4.97 -6.84
N ARG A 22 -21.80 4.81 -5.61
CA ARG A 22 -21.58 5.74 -4.49
C ARG A 22 -20.11 5.84 -4.13
N GLN A 23 -19.40 4.71 -4.02
CA GLN A 23 -17.97 4.68 -3.70
C GLN A 23 -17.14 5.40 -4.78
N LYS A 24 -17.46 5.20 -6.06
CA LYS A 24 -16.78 5.88 -7.16
C LYS A 24 -16.99 7.40 -7.12
N ALA A 25 -18.21 7.86 -6.82
CA ALA A 25 -18.52 9.27 -6.65
C ALA A 25 -17.81 9.87 -5.41
N LEU A 26 -17.81 9.14 -4.30
CA LEU A 26 -17.11 9.52 -3.06
C LEU A 26 -15.61 9.67 -3.27
N ASN A 27 -14.96 8.74 -3.95
CA ASN A 27 -13.52 8.83 -4.22
C ASN A 27 -13.17 10.08 -5.03
N ARG A 28 -13.99 10.42 -6.04
CA ARG A 28 -13.82 11.66 -6.82
C ARG A 28 -13.98 12.91 -5.94
N LEU A 29 -14.96 12.90 -5.06
CA LEU A 29 -15.20 13.99 -4.12
C LEU A 29 -14.05 14.14 -3.12
N LEU A 30 -13.55 13.04 -2.53
CA LEU A 30 -12.45 13.05 -1.57
C LEU A 30 -11.15 13.58 -2.19
N VAL A 31 -10.83 13.19 -3.42
CA VAL A 31 -9.65 13.71 -4.13
C VAL A 31 -9.73 15.23 -4.27
N LEU A 32 -10.90 15.77 -4.62
CA LEU A 32 -11.09 17.22 -4.74
C LEU A 32 -11.05 17.92 -3.38
N ILE A 33 -11.68 17.34 -2.35
CA ILE A 33 -11.69 17.92 -1.00
C ILE A 33 -10.28 17.99 -0.43
N GLN A 34 -9.47 16.93 -0.59
CA GLN A 34 -8.10 16.89 -0.08
C GLN A 34 -7.17 17.92 -0.74
N GLN A 35 -7.49 18.37 -1.95
CA GLN A 35 -6.77 19.42 -2.66
C GLN A 35 -7.20 20.84 -2.26
N LEU A 36 -8.24 20.99 -1.44
CA LEU A 36 -8.73 22.31 -1.03
C LEU A 36 -7.72 22.99 -0.09
N PRO A 37 -7.40 24.28 -0.33
CA PRO A 37 -6.58 25.05 0.59
C PRO A 37 -7.32 25.26 1.91
N GLY A 38 -6.60 25.14 3.03
CA GLY A 38 -7.12 25.46 4.36
C GLY A 38 -7.55 24.27 5.22
N ILE A 39 -7.33 23.02 4.77
CA ILE A 39 -7.41 21.87 5.68
C ILE A 39 -6.39 22.05 6.80
N TYR A 40 -6.85 21.91 8.04
CA TYR A 40 -6.04 22.09 9.24
C TYR A 40 -4.91 21.07 9.27
N LYS A 41 -3.67 21.55 9.47
CA LYS A 41 -2.48 20.71 9.64
C LYS A 41 -1.96 20.87 11.07
N SER A 42 -1.66 19.75 11.71
CA SER A 42 -1.07 19.72 13.05
C SER A 42 0.25 18.94 13.03
N GLY A 43 1.20 19.31 13.88
CA GLY A 43 2.42 18.55 14.12
C GLY A 43 2.25 17.42 15.16
N HIS A 44 1.02 17.11 15.56
CA HIS A 44 0.71 16.07 16.54
C HIS A 44 1.01 14.66 15.99
N GLN A 45 1.44 13.74 16.84
CA GLN A 45 1.74 12.36 16.47
C GLN A 45 0.54 11.66 15.82
N ASP A 46 -0.66 11.79 16.43
CA ASP A 46 -1.88 11.14 15.92
C ASP A 46 -2.65 11.98 14.90
N TYR A 47 -2.04 13.03 14.35
CA TYR A 47 -2.69 13.86 13.33
C TYR A 47 -3.13 13.05 12.11
N LEU A 48 -2.32 12.09 11.66
CA LEU A 48 -2.63 11.25 10.51
C LEU A 48 -3.82 10.30 10.79
N GLU A 49 -3.90 9.77 12.01
CA GLU A 49 -5.02 8.94 12.43
C GLU A 49 -6.32 9.75 12.54
N ALA A 50 -6.25 10.92 13.19
CA ALA A 50 -7.38 11.86 13.26
C ALA A 50 -7.87 12.26 11.87
N LEU A 51 -6.94 12.46 10.93
CA LEU A 51 -7.25 12.79 9.54
C LEU A 51 -7.95 11.63 8.82
N ASN A 52 -7.48 10.40 8.99
CA ASN A 52 -8.14 9.22 8.39
C ASN A 52 -9.56 9.04 8.93
N LEU A 53 -9.75 9.10 10.25
CA LEU A 53 -11.07 9.04 10.89
C LEU A 53 -12.00 10.17 10.44
N THR A 54 -11.43 11.35 10.15
CA THR A 54 -12.19 12.46 9.58
C THR A 54 -12.70 12.12 8.19
N TRP A 55 -11.90 11.50 7.32
CA TRP A 55 -12.37 11.08 5.99
C TRP A 55 -13.44 10.00 6.03
N GLU A 56 -13.30 9.03 6.94
CA GLU A 56 -14.35 8.04 7.17
C GLU A 56 -15.66 8.70 7.60
N TRP A 57 -15.59 9.65 8.53
CA TRP A 57 -16.77 10.38 8.98
C TRP A 57 -17.39 11.23 7.86
N VAL A 58 -16.57 11.94 7.09
CA VAL A 58 -17.02 12.70 5.91
C VAL A 58 -17.74 11.75 4.95
N SER A 59 -17.18 10.58 4.63
CA SER A 59 -17.80 9.62 3.71
C SER A 59 -19.20 9.16 4.15
N ARG A 60 -19.47 9.16 5.45
CA ARG A 60 -20.77 8.76 6.05
C ARG A 60 -21.74 9.92 6.19
N LYS A 61 -21.24 11.13 6.44
CA LYS A 61 -22.05 12.31 6.82
C LYS A 61 -22.14 13.39 5.76
N ILE A 62 -21.46 13.25 4.63
CA ILE A 62 -21.46 14.26 3.56
C ILE A 62 -22.87 14.58 3.03
N CYS A 63 -23.80 13.63 3.07
CA CYS A 63 -25.19 13.89 2.65
C CYS A 63 -26.04 14.64 3.67
N ALA A 64 -25.56 14.74 4.91
CA ALA A 64 -26.14 15.59 5.95
C ALA A 64 -25.44 16.95 6.05
N PHE A 65 -24.50 17.25 5.13
CA PHE A 65 -23.81 18.53 5.11
C PHE A 65 -24.71 19.62 4.55
N GLU A 66 -24.92 20.67 5.33
CA GLU A 66 -25.59 21.89 4.90
C GLU A 66 -24.59 23.04 4.89
N ALA A 67 -24.53 23.75 3.76
CA ALA A 67 -23.70 24.94 3.64
C ALA A 67 -24.19 26.01 4.62
N ARG A 68 -23.26 26.67 5.33
CA ARG A 68 -23.62 27.68 6.32
C ARG A 68 -24.13 28.95 5.61
N SER A 69 -25.43 29.09 5.44
CA SER A 69 -26.06 30.35 5.07
C SER A 69 -26.27 31.18 6.34
N ARG A 70 -25.43 32.19 6.59
CA ARG A 70 -25.77 33.21 7.60
C ARG A 70 -26.78 34.16 6.97
N SER A 71 -27.97 34.25 7.57
CA SER A 71 -29.06 35.14 7.18
C SER A 71 -28.98 36.51 7.84
N ASP A 72 -27.78 36.97 8.19
CA ASP A 72 -27.61 38.19 8.99
C ASP A 72 -26.78 39.19 8.20
N SER A 73 -27.38 40.36 8.02
CA SER A 73 -26.94 41.53 7.28
C SER A 73 -25.44 41.85 7.44
N GLU A 74 -24.79 42.16 6.31
CA GLU A 74 -23.41 42.72 6.18
C GLU A 74 -22.19 41.77 6.19
N GLY A 75 -22.36 40.46 5.99
CA GLY A 75 -21.21 39.56 5.78
C GLY A 75 -21.29 38.78 4.46
N VAL A 76 -20.24 38.82 3.64
CA VAL A 76 -20.08 37.96 2.45
C VAL A 76 -20.36 36.51 2.87
N SER A 77 -21.36 35.87 2.26
CA SER A 77 -21.67 34.46 2.52
C SER A 77 -20.44 33.62 2.21
N PRO A 78 -19.98 32.75 3.13
CA PRO A 78 -18.82 31.90 2.87
C PRO A 78 -19.14 30.98 1.69
N SER A 79 -18.18 30.81 0.78
CA SER A 79 -18.36 29.90 -0.35
C SER A 79 -18.67 28.48 0.11
N LEU A 80 -19.27 27.66 -0.75
CA LEU A 80 -19.56 26.26 -0.43
C LEU A 80 -18.28 25.53 0.01
N GLN A 81 -17.18 25.79 -0.70
CA GLN A 81 -15.85 25.32 -0.35
C GLN A 81 -15.42 25.75 1.06
N GLN A 82 -15.53 27.03 1.41
CA GLN A 82 -15.15 27.52 2.74
C GLN A 82 -16.00 26.88 3.84
N SER A 83 -17.31 26.77 3.63
CA SER A 83 -18.22 26.12 4.56
C SER A 83 -17.85 24.65 4.77
N LEU A 84 -17.50 23.94 3.71
CA LEU A 84 -17.08 22.54 3.78
C LEU A 84 -15.74 22.38 4.52
N VAL A 85 -14.76 23.24 4.24
CA VAL A 85 -13.46 23.22 4.93
C VAL A 85 -13.63 23.52 6.43
N ILE A 86 -14.49 24.48 6.80
CA ILE A 86 -14.80 24.77 8.21
C ILE A 86 -15.43 23.55 8.89
N TRP A 87 -16.36 22.87 8.21
CA TRP A 87 -17.04 21.68 8.73
C TRP A 87 -16.06 20.52 8.97
N ILE A 88 -15.20 20.23 7.99
CA ILE A 88 -14.14 19.22 8.11
C ILE A 88 -13.16 19.57 9.21
N ASN A 89 -12.66 20.81 9.24
CA ASN A 89 -11.71 21.26 10.24
C ASN A 89 -12.29 21.25 11.65
N GLY A 90 -13.59 21.51 11.80
CA GLY A 90 -14.29 21.41 13.07
C GLY A 90 -14.19 19.99 13.62
N PHE A 91 -14.56 19.00 12.81
CA PHE A 91 -14.48 17.59 13.20
C PHE A 91 -13.03 17.15 13.45
N LEU A 92 -12.10 17.51 12.56
CA LEU A 92 -10.68 17.15 12.69
C LEU A 92 -10.06 17.67 14.00
N LYS A 93 -10.34 18.92 14.37
CA LYS A 93 -9.84 19.49 15.64
C LYS A 93 -10.39 18.75 16.86
N TRP A 94 -11.68 18.40 16.84
CA TRP A 94 -12.28 17.60 17.90
C TRP A 94 -11.69 16.20 17.94
N ARG A 95 -11.41 15.57 16.81
CA ARG A 95 -10.77 14.25 16.77
C ARG A 95 -9.36 14.25 17.33
N ILE A 96 -8.56 15.25 16.98
CA ILE A 96 -7.22 15.42 17.56
C ILE A 96 -7.33 15.61 19.07
N LYS A 97 -8.32 16.38 19.54
CA LYS A 97 -8.56 16.58 20.97
C LYS A 97 -9.04 15.32 21.67
N ASP A 98 -9.90 14.52 21.05
CA ASP A 98 -10.38 13.24 21.61
C ASP A 98 -9.22 12.25 21.78
N LEU A 99 -8.38 12.12 20.74
CA LEU A 99 -7.16 11.30 20.79
C LEU A 99 -6.17 11.81 21.85
N TYR A 100 -6.06 13.14 21.98
CA TYR A 100 -5.26 13.76 23.03
C TYR A 100 -5.82 13.51 24.44
N ILE A 101 -7.14 13.52 24.64
CA ILE A 101 -7.76 13.23 25.95
C ILE A 101 -7.56 11.76 26.30
N SER A 102 -7.70 10.84 25.34
CA SER A 102 -7.36 9.43 25.57
C SER A 102 -5.90 9.29 25.97
N ASP A 103 -4.96 9.94 25.27
CA ASP A 103 -3.53 9.88 25.60
C ASP A 103 -3.18 10.58 26.93
N SER A 104 -3.88 11.66 27.29
CA SER A 104 -3.67 12.35 28.57
C SER A 104 -4.09 11.49 29.78
N ASN A 105 -5.13 10.66 29.61
CA ASN A 105 -5.52 9.65 30.60
C ASN A 105 -4.59 8.41 30.57
N TYR A 106 -3.79 8.25 29.50
CA TYR A 106 -2.64 7.36 29.39
C TYR A 106 -1.30 8.09 29.66
N THR A 107 -1.31 9.19 30.41
CA THR A 107 -0.09 9.54 31.15
C THR A 107 0.09 8.47 32.21
N ILE A 108 0.71 7.35 31.82
CA ILE A 108 1.36 6.43 32.73
C ILE A 108 2.30 7.32 33.55
N SER A 109 1.87 7.70 34.75
CA SER A 109 2.75 8.33 35.71
C SER A 109 3.89 7.33 35.89
N LEU A 110 5.08 7.70 35.44
CA LEU A 110 6.26 6.86 35.54
C LEU A 110 6.61 6.54 37.00
N ASP A 111 6.08 7.33 37.94
CA ASP A 111 6.16 7.16 39.38
C ASP A 111 5.04 6.28 39.96
N ARG A 112 4.13 5.76 39.12
CA ARG A 112 3.08 4.85 39.57
C ARG A 112 3.71 3.53 40.00
N LEU A 113 3.57 3.22 41.28
CA LEU A 113 4.03 1.97 41.87
C LEU A 113 3.24 0.78 41.32
N THR A 114 3.96 -0.20 40.82
CA THR A 114 3.44 -1.50 40.37
C THR A 114 4.06 -2.60 41.22
N ARG A 115 3.26 -3.61 41.59
CA ARG A 115 3.73 -4.74 42.39
C ARG A 115 4.29 -5.81 41.46
N ASN A 116 5.54 -6.19 41.66
CA ASN A 116 6.18 -7.26 40.90
C ASN A 116 5.70 -8.63 41.39
N ASP A 117 6.00 -9.71 40.67
CA ASP A 117 5.58 -11.09 41.00
C ASP A 117 6.08 -11.57 42.38
N GLU A 118 7.10 -10.91 42.95
CA GLU A 118 7.66 -11.18 44.28
C GLU A 118 7.03 -10.33 45.41
N GLY A 119 6.09 -9.43 45.09
CA GLY A 119 5.33 -8.66 46.09
C GLY A 119 5.88 -7.27 46.43
N ASP A 120 7.07 -6.91 45.95
CA ASP A 120 7.67 -5.59 46.15
C ASP A 120 7.06 -4.50 45.24
N GLU A 121 6.86 -3.30 45.79
CA GLU A 121 6.36 -2.13 45.08
C GLU A 121 7.50 -1.43 44.33
N THR A 122 7.52 -1.52 43.01
CA THR A 122 8.53 -0.89 42.15
C THR A 122 7.89 0.15 41.24
N SER A 123 8.53 1.31 41.11
CA SER A 123 8.12 2.36 40.18
C SER A 123 8.25 1.88 38.73
N LEU A 124 7.25 2.14 37.87
CA LEU A 124 7.26 1.75 36.47
C LEU A 124 8.51 2.21 35.71
N LEU A 125 9.08 3.36 36.09
CA LEU A 125 10.34 3.87 35.55
C LEU A 125 11.52 2.88 35.71
N ASN A 126 11.55 2.13 36.81
CA ASN A 126 12.62 1.18 37.11
C ASN A 126 12.40 -0.19 36.46
N ILE A 127 11.17 -0.49 36.03
CA ILE A 127 10.80 -1.74 35.34
C ILE A 127 11.01 -1.58 33.83
N LEU A 128 10.88 -0.36 33.31
CA LEU A 128 11.17 -0.08 31.92
C LEU A 128 12.67 -0.26 31.66
N PRO A 129 13.08 -1.14 30.72
CA PRO A 129 14.47 -1.18 30.30
C PRO A 129 14.86 0.20 29.78
N ASP A 130 16.05 0.64 30.19
CA ASP A 130 16.60 1.98 30.01
C ASP A 130 16.20 2.61 28.67
N ARG A 131 15.99 3.93 28.66
CA ARG A 131 15.36 4.76 27.59
C ARG A 131 15.96 4.61 26.18
N HIS A 132 16.96 3.76 26.00
CA HIS A 132 17.33 3.16 24.72
C HIS A 132 16.28 2.17 24.15
N SER A 133 15.28 1.77 24.94
CA SER A 133 14.15 0.95 24.48
C SER A 133 13.05 1.74 23.75
N GLN A 134 13.31 3.01 23.38
CA GLN A 134 12.67 3.63 22.22
C GLN A 134 13.17 3.02 20.90
N SER A 135 13.32 1.69 20.82
CA SER A 135 13.43 0.94 19.57
C SER A 135 12.27 -0.05 19.44
N ILE A 136 11.04 0.47 19.57
CA ILE A 136 9.90 -0.11 18.83
C ILE A 136 9.83 0.61 17.45
N THR A 137 10.90 1.31 17.03
CA THR A 137 10.78 2.64 16.39
C THR A 137 11.37 2.74 14.97
N LEU A 138 12.00 1.69 14.45
CA LEU A 138 12.38 1.61 13.03
C LEU A 138 12.51 0.15 12.59
N ASP A 139 13.16 -0.66 13.42
CA ASP A 139 13.42 -2.09 13.15
C ASP A 139 12.16 -2.90 12.88
N LEU A 140 11.06 -2.66 13.61
CA LEU A 140 9.81 -3.39 13.40
C LEU A 140 9.11 -3.02 12.08
N LEU A 141 9.21 -1.76 11.66
CA LEU A 141 8.69 -1.31 10.37
C LEU A 141 9.55 -1.88 9.25
N ASP A 142 10.87 -1.87 9.39
CA ASP A 142 11.80 -2.46 8.42
C ASP A 142 11.56 -3.96 8.26
N ILE A 143 11.35 -4.69 9.36
CA ILE A 143 10.95 -6.11 9.34
C ILE A 143 9.64 -6.29 8.55
N LYS A 144 8.65 -5.43 8.79
CA LYS A 144 7.34 -5.55 8.13
C LYS A 144 7.39 -5.16 6.66
N ILE A 145 8.18 -4.16 6.28
CA ILE A 145 8.46 -3.79 4.89
C ILE A 145 9.15 -4.97 4.19
N ALA A 146 10.16 -5.56 4.81
CA ALA A 146 10.86 -6.73 4.27
C ALA A 146 9.91 -7.92 4.07
N GLN A 147 8.99 -8.17 5.01
CA GLN A 147 7.97 -9.22 4.86
C GLN A 147 7.01 -8.93 3.70
N ILE A 148 6.54 -7.70 3.55
CA ILE A 148 5.66 -7.31 2.45
C ILE A 148 6.37 -7.49 1.10
N GLN A 149 7.61 -7.02 0.99
CA GLN A 149 8.42 -7.16 -0.22
C GLN A 149 8.69 -8.62 -0.55
N GLU A 150 9.02 -9.45 0.44
CA GLU A 150 9.25 -10.88 0.25
C GLU A 150 7.97 -11.60 -0.20
N ASN A 151 6.82 -11.30 0.41
CA ASN A 151 5.53 -11.85 0.00
C ASN A 151 5.17 -11.44 -1.44
N GLN A 152 5.40 -10.19 -1.81
CA GLN A 152 5.20 -9.71 -3.18
C GLN A 152 6.12 -10.46 -4.16
N ARG A 153 7.40 -10.61 -3.83
CA ARG A 153 8.38 -11.34 -4.64
C ARG A 153 7.99 -12.80 -4.81
N GLN A 154 7.49 -13.45 -3.77
CA GLN A 154 7.01 -14.84 -3.82
C GLN A 154 5.75 -14.98 -4.70
N CYS A 155 4.78 -14.08 -4.55
CA CYS A 155 3.57 -14.07 -5.38
C CYS A 155 3.90 -13.84 -6.86
N LEU A 156 4.76 -12.86 -7.16
CA LEU A 156 5.23 -12.59 -8.52
C LEU A 156 5.99 -13.78 -9.09
N GLY A 157 6.92 -14.35 -8.31
CA GLY A 157 7.67 -15.54 -8.69
C GLY A 157 6.76 -16.71 -9.05
N LYS A 158 5.73 -16.98 -8.23
CA LYS A 158 4.74 -18.03 -8.49
C LYS A 158 3.95 -17.81 -9.78
N ARG A 159 3.59 -16.56 -10.08
CA ARG A 159 2.86 -16.20 -11.30
C ARG A 159 3.73 -16.37 -12.55
N ILE A 160 4.98 -15.93 -12.50
CA ILE A 160 5.96 -16.13 -13.59
C ILE A 160 6.23 -17.62 -13.79
N TRP A 161 6.33 -18.39 -12.70
CA TRP A 161 6.51 -19.83 -12.73
C TRP A 161 5.38 -20.53 -13.47
N GLN A 162 4.13 -20.21 -13.13
CA GLN A 162 2.95 -20.72 -13.81
C GLN A 162 2.92 -20.32 -15.30
N TYR A 163 3.32 -19.10 -15.63
CA TYR A 163 3.40 -18.65 -17.02
C TYR A 163 4.45 -19.44 -17.81
N ILE A 164 5.63 -19.70 -17.24
CA ILE A 164 6.66 -20.52 -17.88
C ILE A 164 6.16 -21.95 -18.10
N GLU A 165 5.43 -22.53 -17.14
CA GLU A 165 4.89 -23.88 -17.26
C GLU A 165 3.80 -23.99 -18.33
N GLN A 166 2.90 -23.00 -18.40
CA GLN A 166 1.76 -23.03 -19.33
C GLN A 166 2.09 -22.55 -20.74
N ASP A 167 3.01 -21.58 -20.89
CA ASP A 167 3.38 -20.91 -22.14
C ASP A 167 2.15 -20.63 -23.06
N GLU A 168 1.08 -20.05 -22.50
CA GLU A 168 -0.20 -19.88 -23.21
C GLU A 168 -0.07 -19.10 -24.54
N GLU A 169 0.91 -18.22 -24.64
CA GLU A 169 1.19 -17.41 -25.84
C GLU A 169 2.18 -18.07 -26.81
N GLY A 170 2.78 -19.20 -26.43
CA GLY A 170 3.78 -19.92 -27.23
C GLY A 170 5.08 -19.15 -27.46
N LYS A 171 5.32 -18.03 -26.75
CA LYS A 171 6.48 -17.16 -26.98
C LYS A 171 7.79 -17.85 -26.58
N LEU A 172 7.76 -18.65 -25.51
CA LEU A 172 8.94 -19.34 -25.00
C LEU A 172 9.27 -20.61 -25.79
N THR A 173 8.25 -21.30 -26.33
CA THR A 173 8.41 -22.43 -27.25
C THR A 173 8.80 -22.00 -28.66
N ALA A 174 8.32 -20.86 -29.15
CA ALA A 174 8.70 -20.32 -30.46
C ALA A 174 10.17 -19.91 -30.55
N SER A 175 10.78 -19.49 -29.44
CA SER A 175 12.20 -19.13 -29.38
C SER A 175 13.07 -20.37 -29.16
N HIS A 176 13.52 -20.97 -30.27
CA HIS A 176 14.36 -22.17 -30.28
C HIS A 176 15.63 -21.99 -31.12
N LEU A 177 16.59 -22.90 -30.94
CA LEU A 177 17.78 -22.95 -31.79
C LEU A 177 17.41 -23.38 -33.22
N ARG A 178 17.80 -22.62 -34.25
CA ARG A 178 17.49 -22.91 -35.68
C ARG A 178 17.75 -24.35 -36.15
N LYS A 179 18.68 -25.06 -35.51
CA LYS A 179 19.05 -26.44 -35.87
C LYS A 179 18.46 -27.50 -34.94
N LYS A 180 17.84 -27.11 -33.81
CA LYS A 180 17.24 -28.01 -32.81
C LYS A 180 16.01 -27.35 -32.17
N PRO A 181 14.79 -27.61 -32.67
CA PRO A 181 13.56 -27.04 -32.12
C PRO A 181 13.24 -27.55 -30.71
N GLU A 182 13.79 -28.71 -30.34
CA GLU A 182 13.70 -29.29 -29.00
C GLU A 182 14.36 -28.41 -27.92
N CYS A 183 15.30 -27.54 -28.30
CA CYS A 183 15.95 -26.61 -27.39
C CYS A 183 15.29 -25.23 -27.46
N HIS A 184 14.10 -25.12 -26.85
CA HIS A 184 13.37 -23.87 -26.71
C HIS A 184 13.56 -23.22 -25.33
N CYS A 185 13.28 -21.92 -25.23
CA CYS A 185 13.53 -21.16 -24.01
C CYS A 185 12.70 -21.60 -22.80
N GLN A 186 11.51 -22.18 -23.02
CA GLN A 186 10.69 -22.77 -21.95
C GLN A 186 11.41 -23.94 -21.26
N LEU A 187 11.96 -24.89 -22.03
CA LEU A 187 12.67 -26.04 -21.49
C LEU A 187 13.89 -25.60 -20.67
N LEU A 188 14.63 -24.62 -21.19
CA LEU A 188 15.79 -24.07 -20.49
C LEU A 188 15.37 -23.35 -19.20
N ALA A 189 14.30 -22.57 -19.23
CA ALA A 189 13.77 -21.92 -18.03
C ALA A 189 13.32 -22.96 -16.99
N MET A 190 12.65 -24.03 -17.40
CA MET A 190 12.24 -25.11 -16.50
C MET A 190 13.45 -25.79 -15.85
N ARG A 191 14.43 -26.23 -16.65
CA ARG A 191 15.60 -26.97 -16.11
C ARG A 191 16.56 -26.11 -15.29
N LEU A 192 16.70 -24.82 -15.62
CA LEU A 192 17.66 -23.93 -14.97
C LEU A 192 17.08 -23.19 -13.76
N LEU A 193 15.78 -22.92 -13.74
CA LEU A 193 15.15 -22.03 -12.75
C LEU A 193 14.06 -22.72 -11.92
N VAL A 194 13.39 -23.74 -12.46
CA VAL A 194 12.20 -24.35 -11.83
C VAL A 194 12.51 -25.67 -11.16
N GLU A 195 13.28 -26.54 -11.80
CA GLU A 195 13.66 -27.83 -11.24
C GLU A 195 14.54 -27.66 -10.00
N ASN A 196 14.30 -28.50 -8.99
CA ASN A 196 15.07 -28.54 -7.75
C ASN A 196 15.75 -29.92 -7.61
N PRO A 197 17.09 -30.02 -7.67
CA PRO A 197 18.05 -28.92 -7.87
C PRO A 197 18.09 -28.40 -9.31
N PRO A 198 18.42 -27.11 -9.53
CA PRO A 198 18.55 -26.57 -10.88
C PRO A 198 19.73 -27.22 -11.61
N HIS A 199 19.49 -27.62 -12.86
CA HIS A 199 20.52 -28.23 -13.69
C HIS A 199 21.60 -27.22 -14.10
N LYS A 200 22.83 -27.66 -14.34
CA LYS A 200 23.86 -26.79 -14.93
C LYS A 200 23.70 -26.78 -16.45
N ILE A 201 24.07 -25.65 -17.08
CA ILE A 201 24.13 -25.53 -18.55
C ILE A 201 24.94 -26.69 -19.17
N SER A 202 25.99 -27.14 -18.50
CA SER A 202 26.81 -28.28 -18.94
C SER A 202 26.08 -29.62 -19.01
N ASP A 203 25.16 -29.86 -18.09
CA ASP A 203 24.38 -31.09 -18.06
C ASP A 203 23.33 -31.07 -19.15
N ILE A 204 22.63 -29.94 -19.31
CA ILE A 204 21.64 -29.76 -20.39
C ILE A 204 22.31 -29.82 -21.77
N ALA A 205 23.50 -29.23 -21.92
CA ALA A 205 24.26 -29.29 -23.16
C ALA A 205 24.66 -30.72 -23.55
N ARG A 206 25.02 -31.53 -22.55
CA ARG A 206 25.36 -32.95 -22.73
C ARG A 206 24.12 -33.77 -23.11
N ASP A 207 23.01 -33.58 -22.42
CA ASP A 207 21.74 -34.27 -22.69
C ASP A 207 21.22 -33.97 -24.11
N LEU A 208 21.25 -32.70 -24.51
CA LEU A 208 20.77 -32.26 -25.82
C LEU A 208 21.81 -32.44 -26.93
N ASN A 209 23.03 -32.91 -26.62
CA ASN A 209 24.15 -33.01 -27.53
C ASN A 209 24.39 -31.69 -28.31
N ILE A 210 24.55 -30.59 -27.56
CA ILE A 210 24.81 -29.21 -28.05
C ILE A 210 26.11 -28.73 -27.40
N SER A 211 26.88 -27.88 -28.10
CA SER A 211 28.05 -27.26 -27.47
C SER A 211 27.64 -26.34 -26.32
N ASN A 212 28.38 -26.42 -25.21
CA ASN A 212 28.18 -25.55 -24.04
C ASN A 212 28.14 -24.06 -24.39
N GLN A 213 29.05 -23.63 -25.27
CA GLN A 213 29.13 -22.24 -25.71
C GLN A 213 27.89 -21.82 -26.48
N THR A 214 27.36 -22.68 -27.37
CA THR A 214 26.15 -22.40 -28.13
C THR A 214 24.93 -22.29 -27.22
N LEU A 215 24.78 -23.23 -26.28
CA LEU A 215 23.67 -23.24 -25.34
C LEU A 215 23.69 -22.01 -24.43
N TYR A 216 24.86 -21.68 -23.87
CA TYR A 216 25.03 -20.49 -23.06
C TYR A 216 24.74 -19.20 -23.83
N SER A 217 25.20 -19.09 -25.09
CA SER A 217 24.93 -17.92 -25.92
C SER A 217 23.42 -17.77 -26.19
N HIS A 218 22.72 -18.86 -26.46
CA HIS A 218 21.27 -18.82 -26.69
C HIS A 218 20.50 -18.44 -25.44
N TRP A 219 20.84 -19.02 -24.29
CA TRP A 219 20.27 -18.67 -22.99
C TRP A 219 20.46 -17.17 -22.70
N LYS A 220 21.69 -16.67 -22.81
CA LYS A 220 22.03 -15.29 -22.46
C LYS A 220 21.44 -14.25 -23.43
N LYS A 221 21.39 -14.54 -24.73
CA LYS A 221 21.00 -13.55 -25.76
C LYS A 221 19.53 -13.61 -26.15
N ASN A 222 18.85 -14.75 -25.98
CA ASN A 222 17.46 -14.89 -26.42
C ASN A 222 16.55 -15.17 -25.23
N CYS A 223 16.82 -16.24 -24.46
CA CYS A 223 15.90 -16.67 -23.41
C CYS A 223 15.84 -15.70 -22.22
N LEU A 224 16.98 -15.20 -21.75
CA LEU A 224 17.02 -14.30 -20.61
C LEU A 224 16.39 -12.92 -20.89
N PRO A 225 16.58 -12.30 -22.08
CA PRO A 225 15.82 -11.12 -22.48
C PRO A 225 14.30 -11.35 -22.55
N LEU A 226 13.85 -12.48 -23.12
CA LEU A 226 12.43 -12.84 -23.17
C LEU A 226 11.83 -13.00 -21.76
N LEU A 227 12.52 -13.71 -20.87
CA LEU A 227 12.09 -13.87 -19.48
C LEU A 227 12.05 -12.53 -18.72
N ARG A 228 12.98 -11.61 -19.02
CA ARG A 228 12.97 -10.26 -18.46
C ARG A 228 11.76 -9.47 -18.95
N GLU A 229 11.45 -9.52 -20.25
CA GLU A 229 10.26 -8.87 -20.81
C GLU A 229 8.98 -9.41 -20.18
N ILE A 230 8.88 -10.73 -20.03
CA ILE A 230 7.77 -11.38 -19.32
C ILE A 230 7.69 -10.89 -17.87
N GLY A 231 8.82 -10.85 -17.16
CA GLY A 231 8.89 -10.33 -15.79
C GLY A 231 8.37 -8.91 -15.68
N ILE A 232 8.81 -8.01 -16.57
CA ILE A 232 8.35 -6.61 -16.63
C ILE A 232 6.83 -6.56 -16.87
N ASN A 233 6.31 -7.36 -17.80
CA ASN A 233 4.86 -7.42 -18.07
C ASN A 233 4.05 -7.88 -16.85
N PHE A 234 4.64 -8.68 -15.95
CA PHE A 234 4.01 -9.09 -14.70
C PHE A 234 4.22 -8.11 -13.53
N GLY A 235 4.90 -6.98 -13.75
CA GLY A 235 5.14 -5.95 -12.74
C GLY A 235 6.44 -6.13 -11.94
N TYR A 236 7.43 -6.84 -12.51
CA TYR A 236 8.78 -6.84 -11.97
C TYR A 236 9.50 -5.55 -12.40
N ASP A 237 9.56 -4.57 -11.49
CA ASP A 237 10.35 -3.36 -11.67
C ASP A 237 11.86 -3.66 -11.43
N GLN A 238 12.73 -3.09 -12.27
CA GLN A 238 14.19 -3.29 -12.22
C GLN A 238 14.87 -2.63 -11.03
#